data_AF-A0A914PDS3-F1
#
_entry.id   AF-A0A914PDS3-F1
#
_cell.length_a   1.000
_cell.length_b   1.000
_cell.length_c   1.000
_cell.angle_alpha   90.00
_cell.angle_beta   90.00
_cell.angle_gamma   90.00
#
_symmetry.space_group_name_H-M   'P 1'
#
loop_
_entity.id
_entity.type
_entity.pdbx_description
1 polymer ?
#
loop_
_entity_poly.entity_id
_entity_poly.type
_entity_poly.pdbx_seq_one_letter_code
_entity_poly.pdbx_strand_id
1 'polypeptide(L)' 'MMGFLEGPLVTPTLIRDPIRRLCTLVDLARPHGISTTVPLFRFCHMLNDMYELAGVYTKEGNIEKAFVLYLRFVGKGQL' A
#
# COMPACT_ATOMS: atom_id res chain seq x y z
N MET A 1 6.10 13.84 12.60
CA MET A 1 6.01 12.55 13.31
C MET A 1 4.64 11.96 13.04
N MET A 2 4.54 10.99 12.11
CA MET A 2 3.32 10.23 11.86
C MET A 2 3.72 8.77 11.77
N GLY A 3 3.64 8.08 12.91
CA GLY A 3 3.82 6.64 13.01
C GLY A 3 2.50 5.94 12.70
N PHE A 4 2.39 5.34 11.52
CA PHE A 4 1.28 4.47 11.14
C PHE A 4 1.77 3.31 10.27
N LEU A 5 2.88 2.66 10.62
CA LEU A 5 3.34 1.44 9.94
C LEU A 5 4.01 0.42 10.88
N GLU A 6 3.77 0.47 12.19
CA GLU A 6 4.25 -0.55 13.14
C GLU A 6 3.08 -1.49 13.54
N GLY A 7 2.46 -2.13 12.55
CA GLY A 7 1.62 -3.31 12.78
C GLY A 7 2.49 -4.57 12.68
N PRO A 8 2.13 -5.69 13.33
CA PRO A 8 2.99 -6.86 13.45
C PRO A 8 3.39 -7.36 12.05
N LEU A 9 4.68 -7.17 11.75
CA LEU A 9 5.32 -7.52 10.49
C LEU A 9 5.32 -9.05 10.35
N VAL A 10 4.26 -9.62 9.79
CA VAL A 10 4.43 -10.82 8.98
C VAL A 10 5.15 -10.33 7.72
N THR A 11 6.48 -10.30 7.76
CA THR A 11 7.31 -9.96 6.60
C THR A 11 7.02 -10.98 5.51
N PRO A 12 6.36 -10.60 4.40
CA PRO A 12 5.99 -11.54 3.34
C PRO A 12 7.22 -12.22 2.71
N THR A 13 8.39 -11.59 2.86
CA THR A 13 9.71 -12.14 2.52
C THR A 13 10.02 -13.50 3.15
N LEU A 14 9.41 -13.87 4.28
CA LEU A 14 9.62 -15.18 4.91
C LEU A 14 8.73 -16.29 4.33
N ILE A 15 7.71 -15.94 3.54
CA ILE A 15 6.79 -16.91 2.93
C ILE A 15 7.43 -17.47 1.66
N ARG A 16 7.93 -18.71 1.72
CA ARG A 16 8.53 -19.40 0.56
C ARG A 16 7.52 -19.72 -0.54
N ASP A 17 6.26 -19.94 -0.19
CA ASP A 17 5.21 -20.23 -1.17
C ASP A 17 4.82 -18.94 -1.91
N PRO A 18 5.07 -18.84 -3.23
CA PRO A 18 4.90 -17.60 -3.98
C PRO A 18 3.43 -17.18 -4.07
N ILE A 19 2.49 -18.13 -4.08
CA ILE A 19 1.05 -17.84 -4.17
C ILE A 19 0.57 -17.26 -2.86
N ARG A 20 0.88 -17.90 -1.72
CA ARG A 20 0.55 -17.40 -0.38
C ARG A 20 1.18 -16.05 -0.12
N ARG A 21 2.42 -15.83 -0.55
CA ARG A 21 3.11 -14.55 -0.43
C ARG A 21 2.37 -13.46 -1.19
N LEU A 22 1.96 -13.73 -2.44
CA LEU A 22 1.17 -12.81 -3.24
C LEU A 22 -0.20 -12.52 -2.60
N CYS A 23 -0.93 -13.55 -2.16
CA CYS A 23 -2.22 -13.38 -1.47
C CYS A 23 -2.07 -12.49 -0.22
N THR A 24 -1.03 -12.71 0.57
CA THR A 24 -0.75 -11.89 1.77
C THR A 24 -0.48 -10.43 1.39
N LEU A 25 0.29 -10.17 0.34
CA LEU A 25 0.55 -8.82 -0.16
C LEU A 25 -0.73 -8.13 -0.65
N VAL A 26 -1.59 -8.87 -1.35
CA VAL A 26 -2.89 -8.37 -1.82
C VAL A 26 -3.82 -8.03 -0.65
N ASP A 27 -3.88 -8.88 0.37
CA ASP A 27 -4.68 -8.63 1.56
C ASP A 27 -4.17 -7.41 2.35
N LEU A 28 -2.84 -7.23 2.46
CA LEU A 28 -2.24 -6.02 3.04
C LEU A 28 -2.56 -4.75 2.25
N ALA A 29 -2.74 -4.87 0.93
CA ALA A 29 -3.09 -3.77 0.06
C ALA A 29 -4.58 -3.42 0.07
N ARG A 30 -5.44 -4.24 0.69
CA ARG A 30 -6.88 -4.03 0.70
C ARG A 30 -7.21 -2.65 1.30
N PRO A 31 -7.91 -1.78 0.56
CA PRO A 31 -8.27 -0.47 1.08
C PRO A 31 -9.23 -0.64 2.26
N HIS A 32 -8.84 -0.09 3.40
CA HIS A 32 -9.75 0.10 4.52
C HIS A 32 -10.63 1.30 4.16
N GLY A 33 -11.95 1.14 4.30
CA GLY A 33 -12.99 1.95 3.65
C GLY A 33 -12.65 3.44 3.55
N ILE A 34 -12.85 4.01 2.35
CA ILE A 34 -12.70 5.44 2.14
C ILE A 34 -13.88 6.13 2.83
N SER A 35 -13.59 6.97 3.82
CA SER A 35 -14.61 7.84 4.39
C SER A 35 -15.01 8.86 3.32
N THR A 36 -16.24 8.78 2.83
CA THR A 36 -16.81 9.68 1.81
C THR A 36 -16.93 11.14 2.27
N THR A 37 -16.59 11.42 3.54
CA THR A 37 -16.55 12.78 4.10
C THR A 37 -15.24 13.50 3.81
N VAL A 38 -14.24 12.82 3.25
CA VAL A 38 -12.95 13.45 2.90
C VAL A 38 -13.09 14.22 1.57
N PRO A 39 -12.75 15.53 1.53
CA PRO A 39 -12.80 16.30 0.29
C PRO A 39 -11.94 15.71 -0.82
N LEU A 40 -12.43 15.73 -2.06
CA LEU A 40 -11.76 15.15 -3.23
C LEU A 40 -10.30 15.62 -3.39
N PHE A 41 -10.02 16.90 -3.15
CA PHE A 41 -8.65 17.44 -3.21
C PHE A 41 -7.70 16.74 -2.22
N ARG A 42 -8.15 16.51 -0.99
CA ARG A 42 -7.36 15.82 0.04
C ARG A 42 -7.17 14.34 -0.32
N PHE A 43 -8.18 13.74 -0.95
CA PHE A 43 -8.08 12.37 -1.46
C PHE A 43 -7.04 12.24 -2.58
N CYS A 44 -7.05 13.14 -3.57
CA CYS A 44 -6.05 13.16 -4.64
C CYS A 44 -4.63 13.39 -4.12
N HIS A 45 -4.45 14.26 -3.13
CA HIS A 45 -3.14 14.46 -2.50
C HIS A 45 -2.63 13.18 -1.84
N MET A 46 -3.48 12.50 -1.05
CA MET A 46 -3.10 11.23 -0.43
C MET A 46 -2.76 10.15 -1.47
N LEU A 47 -3.45 10.11 -2.60
CA LEU A 47 -3.13 9.18 -3.69
C LEU A 47 -1.76 9.47 -4.30
N ASN A 48 -1.44 10.74 -4.55
CA ASN A 48 -0.12 11.13 -5.06
C ASN A 48 0.99 10.76 -4.07
N ASP A 49 0.80 11.04 -2.77
CA ASP A 49 1.78 10.69 -1.73
C ASP A 49 2.06 9.17 -1.71
N MET A 50 1.02 8.34 -1.88
CA MET A 50 1.17 6.88 -1.98
C MET A 50 1.96 6.46 -3.22
N TYR A 51 1.69 7.09 -4.37
CA TYR A 51 2.38 6.79 -5.62
C TYR A 51 3.85 7.19 -5.57
N GLU A 52 4.16 8.38 -5.05
CA GLU A 52 5.54 8.85 -4.89
C GLU A 52 6.33 7.95 -3.93
N LEU A 53 5.74 7.58 -2.79
CA LEU A 53 6.36 6.67 -1.82
C LEU A 53 6.61 5.28 -2.42
N ALA A 54 5.71 4.78 -3.28
CA ALA A 54 5.91 3.54 -4.01
C ALA A 54 7.13 3.63 -4.94
N GLY A 55 7.30 4.77 -5.62
CA GLY A 55 8.48 5.04 -6.45
C GLY A 55 9.79 5.04 -5.67
N VAL A 56 9.79 5.59 -4.44
CA VAL A 56 10.95 5.53 -3.54
C VAL A 56 11.29 4.09 -3.18
N TYR A 57 10.31 3.30 -2.73
CA TYR A 57 10.54 1.90 -2.39
C TYR A 57 11.01 1.05 -3.58
N THR A 58 10.57 1.35 -4.80
CA THR A 58 11.11 0.70 -6.01
C THR A 58 12.59 0.99 -6.19
N LYS A 59 13.02 2.25 -6.01
CA LYS A 59 14.44 2.65 -6.14
C LYS A 59 15.33 2.02 -5.06
N GLU A 60 14.79 1.84 -3.85
CA GLU A 60 15.47 1.18 -2.74
C GLU A 60 15.51 -0.36 -2.87
N GLY A 61 14.88 -0.93 -3.91
CA GLY A 61 14.78 -2.38 -4.10
C GLY A 61 13.75 -3.06 -3.19
N ASN A 62 12.94 -2.29 -2.46
CA ASN A 62 11.86 -2.82 -1.62
C ASN A 62 10.59 -3.04 -2.45
N ILE A 63 10.67 -4.01 -3.36
CA ILE A 63 9.64 -4.27 -4.37
C ILE A 63 8.30 -4.66 -3.73
N GLU A 64 8.30 -5.35 -2.59
CA GLU A 64 7.06 -5.74 -1.91
C GLU A 64 6.29 -4.55 -1.35
N LYS A 65 6.99 -3.62 -0.69
CA LYS A 65 6.34 -2.41 -0.17
C LYS A 65 5.85 -1.52 -1.31
N ALA A 66 6.63 -1.40 -2.37
CA ALA A 66 6.20 -0.69 -3.58
C ALA A 66 4.93 -1.32 -4.18
N PHE A 67 4.90 -2.65 -4.32
CA PHE A 67 3.75 -3.40 -4.82
C PHE A 67 2.48 -3.16 -3.99
N VAL A 68 2.58 -3.22 -2.66
CA VAL A 68 1.44 -2.95 -1.76
C VAL A 68 0.92 -1.52 -1.92
N LEU A 69 1.79 -0.53 -2.06
CA LEU A 69 1.39 0.87 -2.24
C LEU A 69 0.74 1.11 -3.61
N TYR A 70 1.28 0.53 -4.69
CA TYR A 70 0.65 0.61 -6.00
C TYR A 70 -0.74 -0.05 -6.02
N LEU A 71 -0.89 -1.22 -5.39
CA LEU A 71 -2.21 -1.86 -5.26
C LEU A 71 -3.18 -1.01 -4.44
N ARG A 72 -2.73 -0.37 -3.36
CA ARG A 72 -3.56 0.57 -2.58
C ARG A 72 -3.99 1.77 -3.39
N PHE A 73 -3.11 2.33 -4.21
CA PHE A 73 -3.42 3.44 -5.11
C PHE A 73 -4.51 3.05 -6.11
N VAL A 74 -4.35 1.92 -6.80
CA VAL A 74 -5.33 1.43 -7.79
C VAL A 74 -6.66 1.08 -7.11
N GLY A 75 -6.63 0.35 -5.99
CA GLY A 75 -7.83 -0.08 -5.28
C GLY A 75 -8.62 1.08 -4.68
N LYS A 76 -7.97 2.20 -4.33
CA LYS A 76 -8.66 3.43 -3.90
C LYS A 76 -9.17 4.26 -5.07
N GLY A 77 -8.54 4.18 -6.24
CA GLY A 77 -8.94 4.90 -7.45
C GLY A 77 -10.25 4.41 -8.11
N GLN A 78 -10.82 3.31 -7.64
CA GLN A 78 -12.10 2.74 -8.14
C GLN A 78 -13.35 3.36 -7.47
N LEU A 79 -13.30 4.63 -7.09
CA LEU A 79 -14.47 5.38 -6.60
C LEU A 79 -15.55 5.52 -7.67
#